data_AF-A0AAN8FBS4-F1
#
_entry.id   AF-A0AAN8FBS4-F1
#
_cell.length_a   1.000
_cell.length_b   1.000
_cell.length_c   1.000
_cell.angle_alpha   90.00
_cell.angle_beta   90.00
_cell.angle_gamma   90.00
#
_symmetry.space_group_name_H-M   'P 1'
#
loop_
_entity.id
_entity.type
_entity.pdbx_description
1 polymer ?
#
loop_
_entity_poly.entity_id
_entity_poly.type
_entity_poly.pdbx_seq_one_letter_code
_entity_poly.pdbx_strand_id
1 'polypeptide(L)' 'MLQMMFIYVFFVLMLLNTFTEEKVIPDTENCKDRSRICATHKKNGYCDSRENDKIYLMQTNCKMTCGYCTKKEKKKTTL' A
#
# COMPACT_ATOMS: atom_id res chain seq x y z
N MET A 1 -26.80 16.37 35.90
CA MET A 1 -27.11 15.84 34.55
C MET A 1 -26.18 16.40 33.47
N LEU A 2 -25.99 17.73 33.37
CA LEU A 2 -25.10 18.35 32.37
C LEU A 2 -23.62 17.92 32.49
N GLN A 3 -23.10 17.75 33.71
CA GLN A 3 -21.73 17.26 33.96
C GLN A 3 -21.48 15.83 33.44
N MET A 4 -22.47 14.94 33.52
CA MET A 4 -22.35 13.57 33.00
C MET A 4 -22.26 13.56 31.48
N MET A 5 -22.93 14.51 30.82
CA MET A 5 -22.88 14.68 29.38
C MET A 5 -21.51 15.17 28.91
N PHE A 6 -20.87 16.08 29.66
CA PHE A 6 -19.49 16.52 29.38
C PHE A 6 -18.49 15.37 29.53
N ILE A 7 -18.59 14.60 30.62
CA ILE A 7 -17.73 13.43 30.84
C ILE A 7 -17.88 12.43 29.68
N TYR A 8 -19.11 12.12 29.29
CA TYR A 8 -19.38 11.24 28.16
C TYR A 8 -18.75 11.75 26.85
N VAL A 9 -18.88 13.04 26.54
CA VAL A 9 -18.27 13.66 25.35
C VAL A 9 -16.74 13.57 25.41
N PHE A 10 -16.11 13.84 26.55
CA PHE A 10 -14.66 13.69 26.71
C PHE A 10 -14.18 12.25 26.55
N PHE A 11 -14.91 11.28 27.09
CA PHE A 11 -14.61 9.86 26.89
C PHE A 11 -14.74 9.44 25.43
N VAL A 12 -15.80 9.86 24.74
CA VAL A 12 -16.00 9.59 23.31
C VAL A 12 -14.88 10.22 22.48
N LEU A 13 -14.49 11.46 22.76
CA LEU A 13 -13.38 12.13 22.06
C LEU A 13 -12.03 11.43 22.30
N MET A 14 -11.75 10.99 23.53
CA MET A 14 -10.54 10.22 23.81
C MET A 14 -10.55 8.86 23.09
N LEU A 15 -11.69 8.17 23.07
CA LEU A 15 -11.83 6.91 22.34
C LEU A 15 -11.71 7.09 20.83
N LEU A 16 -12.19 8.19 20.26
CA LEU A 16 -12.04 8.49 18.82
C LEU A 16 -10.59 8.87 18.46
N ASN A 17 -9.89 9.59 19.34
CA ASN A 17 -8.50 9.99 19.13
C ASN A 17 -7.50 8.82 19.18
N THR A 18 -7.84 7.71 19.85
CA THR A 18 -6.98 6.51 19.91
C THR A 18 -6.93 5.67 18.62
N PHE A 19 -7.72 6.01 17.58
CA PHE A 19 -7.83 5.19 16.36
C PHE A 19 -7.13 5.75 15.10
N THR A 20 -6.09 6.57 15.20
CA THR A 20 -5.42 7.11 13.99
C THR A 20 -3.90 6.94 13.90
N GLU A 21 -3.34 5.89 14.51
CA GLU A 21 -2.01 5.42 14.11
C GLU A 21 -2.11 4.27 13.11
N GLU A 22 -2.48 4.59 11.86
CA GLU A 22 -2.04 3.73 10.77
C GLU A 22 -0.53 3.91 10.64
N LYS A 23 0.24 2.97 11.19
CA LYS A 23 1.64 2.79 10.81
C LYS A 23 1.66 2.63 9.29
N VAL A 24 1.98 3.70 8.58
CA VAL A 24 2.27 3.65 7.15
C VAL A 24 3.59 2.91 7.05
N ILE A 25 3.54 1.58 7.09
CA ILE A 25 4.68 0.75 6.71
C ILE A 25 4.84 1.05 5.22
N PRO A 26 5.89 1.77 4.80
CA PRO A 26 6.13 1.93 3.39
C PRO A 26 6.24 0.50 2.82
N ASP A 27 5.43 0.20 1.81
CA ASP A 27 5.38 -1.11 1.13
C ASP A 27 6.74 -1.49 0.47
N THR A 28 7.77 -0.68 0.70
CA THR A 28 9.17 -0.94 0.39
C THR A 28 9.72 -2.15 1.13
N GLU A 29 9.28 -2.46 2.36
CA GLU A 29 9.77 -3.66 3.07
C GLU A 29 9.34 -4.97 2.39
N ASN A 30 8.21 -4.97 1.68
CA ASN A 30 7.68 -6.16 1.00
C ASN A 30 7.87 -6.16 -0.52
N CYS A 31 8.55 -5.15 -1.07
CA CYS A 31 8.76 -5.09 -2.51
C CYS A 31 9.99 -5.89 -2.95
N LYS A 32 9.73 -7.15 -3.30
CA LYS A 32 10.73 -8.07 -3.85
C LYS A 32 10.17 -8.83 -5.04
N ASP A 33 11.08 -9.33 -5.87
CA ASP A 33 10.72 -10.31 -6.89
C ASP A 33 10.40 -11.65 -6.24
N ARG A 34 9.36 -12.30 -6.75
CA ARG A 34 8.88 -13.62 -6.31
C ARG A 34 9.32 -14.74 -7.26
N SER A 35 9.66 -14.39 -8.49
CA SER A 35 10.11 -15.33 -9.51
C SER A 35 11.61 -15.20 -9.78
N ARG A 36 12.27 -16.34 -10.03
CA ARG A 36 13.70 -16.39 -10.37
C ARG A 36 13.98 -16.00 -11.83
N ILE A 37 12.95 -15.99 -12.68
CA ILE A 37 13.08 -15.72 -14.13
C ILE A 37 12.74 -14.28 -14.51
N CYS A 38 12.65 -13.37 -13.53
CA CYS A 38 12.33 -11.95 -13.78
C CYS A 38 13.35 -11.27 -14.70
N ALA A 39 14.64 -11.58 -14.56
CA ALA A 39 15.69 -11.05 -15.45
C ALA A 39 15.46 -11.45 -16.92
N THR A 40 15.07 -12.71 -17.15
CA THR A 40 14.72 -13.22 -18.49
C THR A 40 13.49 -12.51 -19.04
N HIS A 41 12.43 -12.38 -18.24
CA HIS A 41 11.23 -11.66 -18.66
C HIS A 41 11.50 -10.19 -19.01
N LYS A 42 12.34 -9.51 -18.22
CA LYS A 42 12.77 -8.14 -18.51
C LYS A 42 13.54 -8.07 -19.83
N LYS A 43 14.50 -8.98 -20.06
CA LYS A 43 15.23 -9.07 -21.34
C LYS A 43 14.29 -9.30 -22.53
N ASN A 44 13.21 -10.05 -22.32
CA ASN A 44 12.18 -10.31 -23.33
C ASN A 44 11.15 -9.17 -23.47
N GLY A 45 11.34 -8.04 -22.78
CA GLY A 45 10.48 -6.85 -22.90
C GLY A 45 9.15 -6.92 -22.13
N TYR A 46 9.01 -7.81 -21.15
CA TYR A 46 7.73 -7.99 -20.45
C TYR A 46 7.37 -6.79 -19.57
N CYS A 47 8.35 -6.05 -19.06
CA CYS A 47 8.09 -4.84 -18.26
C CYS A 47 7.42 -3.73 -19.08
N ASP A 48 7.68 -3.69 -20.39
CA ASP A 48 7.21 -2.67 -21.33
C ASP A 48 6.09 -3.19 -22.26
N SER A 49 5.60 -4.39 -21.99
CA SER A 49 4.53 -5.00 -22.78
C SER A 49 3.20 -4.26 -22.61
N ARG A 50 2.38 -4.28 -23.66
CA ARG A 50 0.98 -3.82 -23.63
C ARG A 50 -0.02 -4.95 -23.42
N GLU A 51 0.45 -6.20 -23.36
CA GLU A 51 -0.40 -7.36 -23.13
C GLU A 51 -0.74 -7.46 -21.64
N ASN A 52 -2.02 -7.48 -21.31
CA ASN A 52 -2.51 -7.50 -19.92
C ASN A 52 -1.92 -8.65 -19.10
N ASP A 53 -1.78 -9.83 -19.69
CA ASP A 53 -1.22 -11.00 -19.00
C ASP A 53 0.24 -10.79 -18.62
N LYS A 54 1.04 -10.18 -19.49
CA LYS A 54 2.45 -9.87 -19.23
C LYS A 54 2.56 -8.78 -18.17
N ILE A 55 1.74 -7.73 -18.27
CA ILE A 55 1.68 -6.66 -17.27
C ILE A 55 1.35 -7.26 -15.89
N TYR A 56 0.28 -8.07 -15.79
CA TYR A 56 -0.14 -8.69 -14.54
C TYR A 56 0.91 -9.63 -13.97
N LEU A 57 1.53 -10.45 -14.82
CA LEU A 57 2.62 -11.35 -14.44
C LEU A 57 3.78 -10.57 -13.81
N MET A 58 4.20 -9.47 -14.44
CA MET A 58 5.31 -8.66 -13.95
C MET A 58 4.95 -7.87 -12.68
N GLN A 59 3.73 -7.32 -12.61
CA GLN A 59 3.21 -6.65 -11.41
C GLN A 59 3.07 -7.57 -10.21
N THR A 60 2.87 -8.88 -10.42
CA THR A 60 2.72 -9.83 -9.32
C THR A 60 4.06 -10.40 -8.88
N ASN A 61 4.91 -10.77 -9.85
CA ASN A 61 6.10 -11.60 -9.60
C ASN A 61 7.42 -10.86 -9.72
N CYS A 62 7.48 -9.75 -10.44
CA CYS A 62 8.73 -9.11 -10.85
C CYS A 62 8.70 -7.60 -10.59
N LYS A 63 8.08 -7.22 -9.47
CA LYS A 63 7.84 -5.84 -9.05
C LYS A 63 9.13 -5.03 -8.94
N MET A 64 10.18 -5.63 -8.37
CA MET A 64 11.46 -4.97 -8.17
C MET A 64 12.19 -4.87 -9.51
N THR A 65 12.25 -5.95 -10.28
CA THR A 65 12.90 -6.00 -11.60
C THR A 65 12.32 -4.96 -12.59
N CYS A 66 10.99 -4.78 -12.60
CA CYS A 66 10.32 -3.80 -13.46
C CYS A 66 10.10 -2.41 -12.81
N GLY A 67 10.55 -2.19 -11.58
CA GLY A 67 10.43 -0.89 -10.92
C GLY A 67 9.01 -0.52 -10.48
N TYR A 68 8.12 -1.49 -10.31
CA TYR A 68 6.76 -1.28 -9.78
C TYR A 68 6.70 -1.07 -8.27
N CYS A 69 7.85 -1.10 -7.61
CA CYS A 69 7.97 -0.71 -6.21
C CYS A 69 7.78 0.81 -6.06
N THR A 70 6.54 1.29 -6.11
CA THR A 70 6.22 2.66 -5.71
C THR A 70 5.86 2.69 -4.22
N LYS A 71 6.39 3.67 -3.49
CA LYS A 71 5.82 4.04 -2.19
C LYS A 71 4.39 4.48 -2.49
N LYS A 72 3.38 3.70 -2.12
CA LYS A 72 2.00 4.18 -2.19
C LYS A 72 1.91 5.38 -1.26
N GLU A 73 2.03 6.59 -1.79
CA GLU A 73 1.51 7.76 -1.10
C GLU A 73 0.00 7.53 -1.00
N LYS A 74 -0.45 7.16 0.20
CA LYS A 74 -1.86 6.98 0.48
C LYS A 74 -2.55 8.31 0.15
N LYS A 75 -3.25 8.39 -0.98
CA LYS A 75 -4.19 9.49 -1.23
C LYS A 75 -5.19 9.46 -0.09
N LYS A 76 -5.07 10.44 0.81
CA LYS A 76 -6.01 10.71 1.89
C LYS A 76 -7.31 11.16 1.21
N THR A 77 -8.19 10.23 0.88
CA THR A 77 -9.55 10.54 0.42
C THR A 77 -10.33 11.03 1.63
N THR A 78 -10.30 12.35 1.83
CA THR A 78 -11.18 13.06 2.75
C THR A 78 -12.54 13.17 2.06
N LEU A 79 -13.56 12.50 2.59
CA LEU A 79 -14.97 12.76 2.35
C LEU A 79 -15.59 13.14 3.70
#